data_AF-F4QH76-F1
#
_entry.id   AF-F4QH76-F1
#
_cell.length_a   1.000
_cell.length_b   1.000
_cell.length_c   1.000
_cell.angle_alpha   90.00
_cell.angle_beta   90.00
_cell.angle_gamma   90.00
#
_symmetry.space_group_name_H-M   'P 1'
#
loop_
_entity.id
_entity.type
_entity.pdbx_description
1 polymer ?
#
loop_
_entity_poly.entity_id
_entity_poly.type
_entity_poly.pdbx_seq_one_letter_code
_entity_poly.pdbx_strand_id
1 'polypeptide(L)'
;MVSGGADFAKRFFPDGATLEKTFEKLSKVLQGQDKRFLVIIDDIDRLSADEALAIFRLVKSAGRLPNVMYLLVFDRDLADAAVQQRYPSEGPHFLEKIIQASFELPAPIQTDLNNTLLAAVERICGDVAEEDVVRFMNLFYDGVVPYLLTPRHVTRLINAMSVTWPAVAGEIDKADFMALETLRLYEPKLSSAIKTYRDIATASASDYAMDRQNTDKIAPFLVQVPTANHETARNILQRLFPALEDVTYSTGFTREWDVARRVCIGKHFDTYFRLSLSDDALSTADIQQFLAEVGNAEFVRSTFREIAHRKRKNGKSMVPVWLDELNVHAKRIEKGQVEPFLSALFSVVDEISLDQDSERGFSIGNTPLRVHWLIRRLTEDRFDLDERTSLYLTATINASLDWLIDFSDSAIRDYQQKEGRTTRPEKCLVTEEAAQTLRQRSLERLRLAASDGMLIRTHNLLSNLYRWREFSDDEGGEMKAWLAEQMTRDDVLVILAKALTGDGWSQVAGDRVARRKIRASLSDRFDLFDPTWFRGELDRIIGAKTVSQTDIDAIQVFLTALEERRFDDD
;
A
#
# COMPACT_ATOMS: atom_id res chain seq x y z
N MET A 1 28.47 -31.04 -40.47
CA MET A 1 28.25 -29.95 -41.44
C MET A 1 29.55 -29.75 -42.24
N VAL A 2 29.75 -30.45 -43.36
CA VAL A 2 31.00 -30.32 -44.17
C VAL A 2 30.70 -30.06 -45.66
N SER A 3 29.44 -29.97 -46.08
CA SER A 3 29.07 -29.75 -47.49
C SER A 3 29.10 -28.28 -47.95
N GLY A 4 29.13 -27.29 -47.05
CA GLY A 4 29.06 -25.86 -47.41
C GLY A 4 30.41 -25.19 -47.77
N GLY A 5 31.53 -25.70 -47.25
CA GLY A 5 32.84 -25.05 -47.44
C GLY A 5 33.40 -25.18 -48.86
N ALA A 6 33.09 -26.27 -49.55
CA ALA A 6 33.58 -26.55 -50.90
C ALA A 6 32.87 -25.70 -51.98
N ASP A 7 31.57 -25.42 -51.82
CA ASP A 7 30.82 -24.54 -52.72
C ASP A 7 31.14 -23.06 -52.49
N PHE A 8 31.40 -22.66 -51.24
CA PHE A 8 31.86 -21.31 -50.91
C PHE A 8 33.23 -21.01 -51.55
N ALA A 9 34.17 -21.95 -51.46
CA ALA A 9 35.49 -21.82 -52.08
C ALA A 9 35.42 -21.75 -53.61
N LYS A 10 34.58 -22.56 -54.26
CA LYS A 10 34.39 -22.52 -55.73
C LYS A 10 33.78 -21.21 -56.22
N ARG A 11 32.92 -20.57 -55.42
CA ARG A 11 32.22 -19.33 -55.80
C ARG A 11 33.10 -18.09 -55.73
N PHE A 12 34.10 -18.08 -54.85
CA PHE A 12 35.05 -16.96 -54.67
C PHE A 12 36.43 -17.22 -55.29
N PHE A 13 36.80 -18.47 -55.60
CA PHE A 13 38.06 -18.85 -56.26
C PHE A 13 37.81 -19.76 -57.48
N PRO A 14 37.31 -19.21 -58.60
CA PRO A 14 36.84 -20.03 -59.74
C PRO A 14 37.96 -20.82 -60.47
N ASP A 15 39.22 -20.37 -60.38
CA ASP A 15 40.31 -20.84 -61.27
C ASP A 15 41.49 -21.53 -60.56
N GLY A 16 41.35 -21.97 -59.30
CA GLY A 16 42.50 -22.53 -58.56
C GLY A 16 43.65 -21.52 -58.36
N ALA A 17 43.35 -20.23 -58.47
CA ALA A 17 44.30 -19.16 -58.22
C ALA A 17 44.74 -19.19 -56.75
N THR A 18 46.05 -19.14 -56.52
CA THR A 18 46.60 -19.01 -55.18
C THR A 18 46.08 -17.73 -54.52
N LEU A 19 45.99 -17.74 -53.19
CA LEU A 19 45.52 -16.59 -52.40
C LEU A 19 46.28 -15.30 -52.78
N GLU A 20 47.58 -15.43 -53.09
CA GLU A 20 48.45 -14.33 -53.53
C GLU A 20 48.00 -13.71 -54.88
N LYS A 21 47.70 -14.54 -55.89
CA LYS A 21 47.24 -14.03 -57.19
C LYS A 21 45.90 -13.30 -57.08
N THR A 22 45.02 -13.80 -56.21
CA THR A 22 43.73 -13.16 -55.94
C THR A 22 43.92 -11.83 -55.21
N PHE A 23 44.83 -11.78 -54.23
CA PHE A 23 45.19 -10.57 -53.51
C PHE A 23 45.83 -9.50 -54.41
N GLU A 24 46.73 -9.89 -55.32
CA GLU A 24 47.34 -8.97 -56.31
C GLU A 24 46.32 -8.40 -57.29
N LYS A 25 45.42 -9.25 -57.80
CA LYS A 25 44.34 -8.82 -58.69
C LYS A 25 43.40 -7.84 -57.99
N LEU A 26 43.00 -8.15 -56.76
CA LEU A 26 42.17 -7.28 -55.94
C LEU A 26 42.88 -5.96 -55.63
N SER A 27 44.18 -6.00 -55.30
CA SER A 27 44.99 -4.79 -55.06
C SER A 27 45.04 -3.88 -56.28
N LYS A 28 45.28 -4.42 -57.49
CA LYS A 28 45.27 -3.62 -58.72
C LYS A 28 43.91 -2.99 -59.01
N VAL A 29 42.83 -3.74 -58.80
CA VAL A 29 41.47 -3.24 -58.98
C VAL A 29 41.19 -2.10 -57.98
N LEU A 30 41.48 -2.31 -56.70
CA LEU A 30 41.25 -1.31 -55.66
C LEU A 30 42.12 -0.08 -55.84
N GLN A 31 43.38 -0.23 -56.29
CA GLN A 31 44.29 0.88 -56.55
C GLN A 31 43.82 1.77 -57.72
N GLY A 32 43.16 1.18 -58.73
CA GLY A 32 42.56 1.90 -59.85
C GLY A 32 41.18 2.50 -59.56
N GLN A 33 40.66 2.36 -58.34
CA GLN A 33 39.40 2.99 -57.93
C GLN A 33 39.65 4.34 -57.27
N ASP A 34 38.82 5.33 -57.60
CA ASP A 34 38.82 6.64 -56.94
C ASP A 34 38.11 6.63 -55.57
N LYS A 35 37.53 5.49 -55.17
CA LYS A 35 36.76 5.33 -53.94
C LYS A 35 37.59 4.62 -52.87
N ARG A 36 37.43 5.07 -51.62
CA ARG A 36 37.99 4.42 -50.43
C ARG A 36 36.92 3.59 -49.73
N PHE A 37 37.31 2.43 -49.21
CA PHE A 37 36.44 1.49 -48.50
C PHE A 37 36.79 1.48 -47.02
N LEU A 38 35.78 1.59 -46.15
CA LEU A 38 35.93 1.41 -44.70
C LEU A 38 35.25 0.11 -44.30
N VAL A 39 36.00 -0.81 -43.72
CA VAL A 39 35.50 -2.07 -43.16
C VAL A 39 35.47 -1.94 -41.64
N ILE A 40 34.28 -1.96 -41.05
CA ILE A 40 34.09 -1.88 -39.60
C ILE A 40 33.85 -3.29 -39.07
N ILE A 41 34.62 -3.70 -38.07
CA ILE A 41 34.48 -4.97 -37.37
C ILE A 41 34.21 -4.65 -35.90
N ASP A 42 33.04 -5.01 -35.42
CA ASP A 42 32.54 -4.74 -34.06
C ASP A 42 32.31 -6.05 -33.28
N ASP A 43 32.12 -5.96 -31.97
CA ASP A 43 31.86 -7.08 -31.04
C ASP A 43 32.93 -8.20 -31.10
N ILE A 44 34.20 -7.88 -31.40
CA ILE A 44 35.30 -8.87 -31.46
C ILE A 44 35.49 -9.57 -30.10
N ASP A 45 35.22 -8.86 -29.01
CA ASP A 45 35.27 -9.32 -27.63
C ASP A 45 34.22 -10.41 -27.31
N ARG A 46 33.19 -10.59 -28.15
CA ARG A 46 32.22 -11.70 -27.99
C ARG A 46 32.68 -13.02 -28.59
N LEU A 47 33.76 -13.00 -29.36
CA LEU A 47 34.31 -14.18 -30.01
C LEU A 47 35.14 -15.00 -29.02
N SER A 48 35.29 -16.30 -29.30
CA SER A 48 36.27 -17.11 -28.60
C SER A 48 37.69 -16.61 -28.90
N ALA A 49 38.65 -16.91 -28.02
CA ALA A 49 40.04 -16.48 -28.19
C ALA A 49 40.62 -16.89 -29.57
N ASP A 50 40.33 -18.11 -30.04
CA ASP A 50 40.80 -18.59 -31.34
C ASP A 50 40.15 -17.83 -32.53
N GLU A 51 38.87 -17.47 -32.43
CA GLU A 51 38.15 -16.70 -33.44
C GLU A 51 38.63 -15.24 -33.49
N ALA A 52 38.78 -14.58 -32.33
CA ALA A 52 39.33 -13.23 -32.24
C ALA A 52 40.75 -13.16 -32.83
N LEU A 53 41.60 -14.12 -32.49
CA LEU A 53 42.94 -14.27 -33.07
C LEU A 53 42.90 -14.49 -34.59
N ALA A 54 41.95 -15.26 -35.09
CA ALA A 54 41.76 -15.45 -36.53
C ALA A 54 41.38 -14.14 -37.22
N ILE A 55 40.50 -13.33 -36.63
CA ILE A 55 40.17 -11.99 -37.14
C ILE A 55 41.40 -11.09 -37.14
N PHE A 56 42.14 -11.00 -36.04
CA PHE A 56 43.35 -10.16 -35.99
C PHE A 56 44.40 -10.59 -37.04
N ARG A 57 44.57 -11.90 -37.25
CA ARG A 57 45.44 -12.43 -38.32
C ARG A 57 44.93 -12.08 -39.70
N LEU A 58 43.62 -12.20 -39.93
CA LEU A 58 43.01 -11.84 -41.19
C LEU A 58 43.22 -10.36 -41.49
N VAL A 59 43.02 -9.49 -40.50
CA VAL A 59 43.29 -8.05 -40.64
C VAL A 59 44.78 -7.80 -40.89
N LYS A 60 45.69 -8.51 -40.22
CA LYS A 60 47.13 -8.40 -40.50
C LYS A 60 47.50 -8.80 -41.93
N SER A 61 46.90 -9.87 -42.46
CA SER A 61 47.18 -10.41 -43.79
C SER A 61 46.46 -9.66 -44.91
N ALA A 62 45.21 -9.25 -44.70
CA ALA A 62 44.36 -8.56 -45.68
C ALA A 62 44.36 -7.02 -45.55
N GLY A 63 44.92 -6.50 -44.45
CA GLY A 63 44.92 -5.08 -44.10
C GLY A 63 45.79 -4.17 -44.97
N ARG A 64 46.60 -4.75 -45.87
CA ARG A 64 47.50 -4.01 -46.77
C ARG A 64 46.92 -3.73 -48.16
N LEU A 65 45.60 -3.88 -48.34
CA LEU A 65 44.95 -3.56 -49.60
C LEU A 65 44.90 -2.03 -49.83
N PRO A 66 45.24 -1.55 -51.03
CA PRO A 66 45.13 -0.13 -51.36
C PRO A 66 43.68 0.32 -51.29
N ASN A 67 43.45 1.57 -50.87
CA ASN A 67 42.11 2.18 -50.74
C ASN A 67 41.16 1.47 -49.75
N VAL A 68 41.64 0.59 -48.85
CA VAL A 68 40.82 -0.04 -47.81
C VAL A 68 41.35 0.33 -46.42
N MET A 69 40.45 0.74 -45.54
CA MET A 69 40.72 1.03 -44.13
C MET A 69 39.90 0.10 -43.25
N TYR A 70 40.49 -0.42 -42.19
CA TYR A 70 39.83 -1.30 -41.23
C TYR A 70 39.69 -0.56 -39.90
N LEU A 71 38.47 -0.50 -39.36
CA LEU A 71 38.17 0.00 -38.03
C LEU A 71 37.72 -1.18 -37.17
N LEU A 72 38.50 -1.47 -36.13
CA LEU A 72 38.23 -2.54 -35.19
C LEU A 72 37.68 -1.93 -33.90
N VAL A 73 36.55 -2.43 -33.43
CA VAL A 73 35.90 -2.03 -32.16
C VAL A 73 35.87 -3.25 -31.25
N PHE A 74 36.52 -3.14 -30.09
CA PHE A 74 36.68 -4.25 -29.15
C PHE A 74 37.11 -3.74 -27.76
N ASP A 75 36.89 -4.56 -26.73
CA ASP A 75 37.45 -4.35 -25.39
C ASP A 75 38.94 -4.76 -25.39
N ARG A 76 39.81 -3.80 -25.08
CA ARG A 76 41.27 -3.98 -25.13
C ARG A 76 41.75 -5.03 -24.13
N ASP A 77 41.25 -5.00 -22.90
CA ASP A 77 41.71 -5.89 -21.83
C ASP A 77 41.30 -7.33 -22.12
N LEU A 78 40.08 -7.52 -22.64
CA LEU A 78 39.61 -8.85 -23.04
C LEU A 78 40.41 -9.40 -24.24
N ALA A 79 40.69 -8.55 -25.23
CA ALA A 79 41.48 -8.94 -26.40
C ALA A 79 42.93 -9.30 -26.02
N ASP A 80 43.56 -8.53 -25.14
CA ASP A 80 44.91 -8.81 -24.64
C ASP A 80 44.93 -10.11 -23.83
N ALA A 81 43.91 -10.37 -22.99
CA ALA A 81 43.78 -11.64 -22.27
C ALA A 81 43.62 -12.84 -23.22
N ALA A 82 42.81 -12.70 -24.27
CA ALA A 82 42.63 -13.74 -25.29
C ALA A 82 43.93 -14.06 -26.04
N VAL A 83 44.72 -13.04 -26.37
CA VAL A 83 46.04 -13.19 -26.98
C VAL A 83 47.00 -13.88 -26.01
N GLN A 84 47.05 -13.43 -24.74
CA GLN A 84 47.97 -13.95 -23.73
C GLN A 84 47.72 -15.42 -23.42
N GLN A 85 46.46 -15.87 -23.44
CA GLN A 85 46.10 -17.27 -23.24
C GLN A 85 46.74 -18.20 -24.29
N ARG A 86 46.91 -17.73 -25.54
CA ARG A 86 47.43 -18.55 -26.65
C ARG A 86 48.89 -18.30 -26.98
N TYR A 87 49.37 -17.07 -26.77
CA TYR A 87 50.75 -16.64 -27.02
C TYR A 87 51.33 -15.93 -25.79
N PRO A 88 51.65 -16.66 -24.70
CA PRO A 88 52.16 -16.05 -23.47
C PRO A 88 53.44 -15.24 -23.66
N SER A 89 54.22 -15.58 -24.69
CA SER A 89 55.50 -14.97 -25.04
C SER A 89 55.40 -13.73 -25.93
N GLU A 90 54.27 -13.47 -26.59
CA GLU A 90 54.08 -12.28 -27.44
C GLU A 90 53.54 -11.07 -26.67
N GLY A 91 52.89 -11.30 -25.53
CA GLY A 91 52.44 -10.27 -24.59
C GLY A 91 51.45 -9.25 -25.18
N PRO A 92 51.25 -8.10 -24.51
CA PRO A 92 50.35 -7.02 -24.95
C PRO A 92 50.74 -6.37 -26.29
N HIS A 93 51.96 -6.62 -26.77
CA HIS A 93 52.50 -6.03 -27.99
C HIS A 93 52.01 -6.70 -29.29
N PHE A 94 51.25 -7.80 -29.20
CA PHE A 94 50.73 -8.48 -30.40
C PHE A 94 49.79 -7.58 -31.20
N LEU A 95 48.88 -6.86 -30.53
CA LEU A 95 47.90 -6.00 -31.17
C LEU A 95 48.56 -4.75 -31.80
N GLU A 96 49.65 -4.24 -31.21
CA GLU A 96 50.44 -3.12 -31.77
C GLU A 96 51.05 -3.44 -33.14
N LYS A 97 51.28 -4.73 -33.45
CA LYS A 97 51.78 -5.16 -34.77
C LYS A 97 50.71 -5.12 -35.86
N ILE A 98 49.44 -4.97 -35.49
CA ILE A 98 48.27 -5.09 -36.37
C ILE A 98 47.54 -3.75 -36.46
N ILE A 99 47.39 -3.08 -35.32
CA ILE A 99 46.66 -1.82 -35.17
C ILE A 99 47.65 -0.66 -35.34
N GLN A 100 47.50 0.08 -36.44
CA GLN A 100 48.39 1.19 -36.78
C GLN A 100 48.13 2.44 -35.92
N ALA A 101 46.88 2.64 -35.51
CA ALA A 101 46.45 3.73 -34.65
C ALA A 101 45.31 3.23 -33.76
N SER A 102 45.45 3.42 -32.44
CA SER A 102 44.42 3.11 -31.46
C SER A 102 43.76 4.40 -30.97
N PHE A 103 42.43 4.40 -30.88
CA PHE A 103 41.68 5.47 -30.26
C PHE A 103 40.92 4.88 -29.07
N GLU A 104 41.32 5.27 -27.86
CA GLU A 104 40.63 4.86 -26.64
C GLU A 104 39.48 5.82 -26.36
N LEU A 105 38.29 5.27 -26.14
CA LEU A 105 37.13 6.09 -25.77
C LEU A 105 37.30 6.55 -24.33
N PRO A 106 37.21 7.87 -24.05
CA PRO A 106 37.27 8.36 -22.69
C PRO A 106 36.07 7.86 -21.89
N ALA A 107 36.26 7.70 -20.57
CA ALA A 107 35.16 7.40 -19.67
C ALA A 107 34.07 8.48 -19.76
N PRO A 108 32.78 8.11 -19.69
CA PRO A 108 31.69 9.06 -19.71
C PRO A 108 31.75 10.00 -18.50
N ILE A 109 31.37 11.26 -18.69
CA ILE A 109 31.27 12.23 -17.60
C ILE A 109 29.99 11.93 -16.81
N GLN A 110 30.12 11.70 -15.51
CA GLN A 110 28.97 11.32 -14.65
C GLN A 110 27.84 12.35 -14.70
N THR A 111 28.17 13.64 -14.77
CA THR A 111 27.18 14.73 -14.87
C THR A 111 26.32 14.61 -16.13
N ASP A 112 26.89 14.19 -17.26
CA ASP A 112 26.13 14.02 -18.51
C ASP A 112 25.17 12.84 -18.41
N LEU A 113 25.61 11.73 -17.76
CA LEU A 113 24.76 10.58 -17.49
C LEU A 113 23.59 10.95 -16.57
N ASN A 114 23.88 11.70 -15.50
CA ASN A 114 22.90 12.15 -14.53
C ASN A 114 21.86 13.07 -15.19
N ASN A 115 22.31 14.08 -15.94
CA ASN A 115 21.44 15.01 -16.64
C ASN A 115 20.56 14.30 -17.70
N THR A 116 21.13 13.33 -18.41
CA THR A 116 20.39 12.53 -19.40
C THR A 116 19.27 11.73 -18.73
N LEU A 117 19.55 11.11 -17.58
CA LEU A 117 18.53 10.37 -16.85
C LEU A 117 17.46 11.30 -16.26
N LEU A 118 17.86 12.41 -15.62
CA LEU A 118 16.92 13.37 -15.03
C LEU A 118 15.96 13.95 -16.08
N ALA A 119 16.47 14.37 -17.24
CA ALA A 119 15.64 14.84 -18.35
C ALA A 119 14.68 13.75 -18.87
N ALA A 120 15.11 12.49 -18.87
CA ALA A 120 14.25 11.38 -19.24
C ALA A 120 13.19 11.08 -18.17
N VAL A 121 13.52 11.18 -16.88
CA VAL A 121 12.56 11.03 -15.78
C VAL A 121 11.50 12.14 -15.85
N GLU A 122 11.90 13.39 -16.05
CA GLU A 122 10.96 14.52 -16.22
C GLU A 122 10.00 14.25 -17.40
N ARG A 123 10.51 13.78 -18.54
CA ARG A 123 9.69 13.43 -19.70
C ARG A 123 8.74 12.25 -19.47
N ILE A 124 9.14 11.25 -18.69
CA ILE A 124 8.35 10.01 -18.48
C ILE A 124 7.38 10.18 -17.32
N CYS A 125 7.86 10.71 -16.20
CA CYS A 125 7.16 10.80 -14.93
C CYS A 125 6.49 12.16 -14.70
N GLY A 126 6.86 13.19 -15.47
CA GLY A 126 6.47 14.57 -15.23
C GLY A 126 7.31 15.25 -14.16
N ASP A 127 7.01 16.52 -13.91
CA ASP A 127 7.74 17.35 -12.96
C ASP A 127 7.64 16.84 -11.51
N VAL A 128 8.74 17.02 -10.76
CA VAL A 128 8.76 16.78 -9.31
C VAL A 128 8.29 18.06 -8.62
N ALA A 129 7.33 17.95 -7.71
CA ALA A 129 6.84 19.10 -6.94
C ALA A 129 7.98 19.71 -6.10
N GLU A 130 8.02 21.04 -5.96
CA GLU A 130 9.11 21.74 -5.25
C GLU A 130 9.37 21.18 -3.84
N GLU A 131 8.29 20.81 -3.14
CA GLU A 131 8.34 20.20 -1.80
C GLU A 131 9.04 18.83 -1.77
N ASP A 132 9.03 18.10 -2.88
CA ASP A 132 9.62 16.76 -3.00
C ASP A 132 11.03 16.76 -3.63
N VAL A 133 11.46 17.87 -4.24
CA VAL A 133 12.73 17.95 -5.00
C VAL A 133 13.92 17.51 -4.16
N VAL A 134 14.03 17.98 -2.91
CA VAL A 134 15.16 17.63 -2.03
C VAL A 134 15.23 16.13 -1.81
N ARG A 135 14.09 15.51 -1.51
CA ARG A 135 14.01 14.06 -1.27
C ARG A 135 14.30 13.27 -2.55
N PHE A 136 13.70 13.68 -3.66
CA PHE A 136 13.92 13.06 -4.96
C PHE A 136 15.40 13.06 -5.33
N MET A 137 16.07 14.22 -5.23
CA MET A 137 17.50 14.34 -5.56
C MET A 137 18.39 13.57 -4.59
N ASN A 138 18.05 13.55 -3.30
CA ASN A 138 18.74 12.76 -2.30
C ASN A 138 18.67 11.26 -2.60
N LEU A 139 17.51 10.75 -2.99
CA LEU A 139 17.35 9.35 -3.37
C LEU A 139 17.99 9.04 -4.73
N PHE A 140 17.98 10.01 -5.67
CA PHE A 140 18.69 9.91 -6.94
C PHE A 140 20.21 9.75 -6.75
N TYR A 141 20.85 10.66 -6.00
CA TYR A 141 22.30 10.62 -5.82
C TYR A 141 22.75 9.44 -4.96
N ASP A 142 22.02 9.08 -3.91
CA ASP A 142 22.45 8.02 -3.00
C ASP A 142 22.00 6.62 -3.45
N GLY A 143 20.88 6.53 -4.17
CA GLY A 143 20.25 5.28 -4.56
C GLY A 143 20.35 4.91 -6.03
N VAL A 144 20.53 5.89 -6.93
CA VAL A 144 20.51 5.65 -8.38
C VAL A 144 21.87 5.84 -9.03
N VAL A 145 22.51 7.00 -8.80
CA VAL A 145 23.80 7.35 -9.41
C VAL A 145 24.90 6.29 -9.25
N PRO A 146 25.04 5.58 -8.10
CA PRO A 146 26.06 4.54 -7.95
C PRO A 146 25.97 3.41 -8.98
N TYR A 147 24.80 3.19 -9.58
CA TYR A 147 24.59 2.17 -10.62
C TYR A 147 24.77 2.71 -12.06
N LEU A 148 24.88 4.04 -12.24
CA LEU A 148 24.92 4.69 -13.56
C LEU A 148 26.34 4.95 -14.06
N LEU A 149 27.09 3.87 -14.30
CA LEU A 149 28.49 3.95 -14.75
C LEU A 149 28.64 4.17 -16.26
N THR A 150 27.62 3.83 -17.06
CA THR A 150 27.71 3.87 -18.53
C THR A 150 26.42 4.40 -19.17
N PRO A 151 26.49 4.96 -20.40
CA PRO A 151 25.29 5.32 -21.17
C PRO A 151 24.30 4.15 -21.32
N ARG A 152 24.82 2.92 -21.46
CA ARG A 152 24.00 1.71 -21.54
C ARG A 152 23.16 1.49 -20.28
N HIS A 153 23.70 1.79 -19.09
CA HIS A 153 22.93 1.71 -17.85
C HIS A 153 21.79 2.75 -17.84
N VAL A 154 22.08 3.98 -18.23
CA VAL A 154 21.08 5.05 -18.35
C VAL A 154 19.96 4.63 -19.31
N THR A 155 20.29 4.18 -20.52
CA THR A 155 19.29 3.74 -21.52
C THR A 155 18.44 2.56 -21.02
N ARG A 156 19.04 1.58 -20.33
CA ARG A 156 18.28 0.44 -19.78
C ARG A 156 17.27 0.86 -18.72
N LEU A 157 17.65 1.76 -17.82
CA LEU A 157 16.74 2.28 -16.80
C LEU A 157 15.62 3.11 -17.42
N ILE A 158 15.94 3.99 -18.39
CA ILE A 158 14.95 4.77 -19.14
C ILE A 158 13.92 3.84 -19.81
N ASN A 159 14.39 2.78 -20.48
CA ASN A 159 13.51 1.83 -21.16
C ASN A 159 12.61 1.07 -20.18
N ALA A 160 13.14 0.63 -19.03
CA ALA A 160 12.36 -0.05 -18.01
C ALA A 160 11.25 0.86 -17.45
N MET A 161 11.62 2.08 -17.02
CA MET A 161 10.65 3.06 -16.51
C MET A 161 9.59 3.44 -17.54
N SER A 162 9.96 3.58 -18.82
CA SER A 162 9.02 3.93 -19.89
C SER A 162 7.92 2.87 -20.06
N VAL A 163 8.20 1.61 -19.72
CA VAL A 163 7.25 0.49 -19.79
C VAL A 163 6.44 0.38 -18.50
N THR A 164 7.06 0.57 -17.33
CA THR A 164 6.43 0.29 -16.03
C THR A 164 5.68 1.49 -15.45
N TRP A 165 6.13 2.71 -15.68
CA TRP A 165 5.53 3.93 -15.12
C TRP A 165 4.05 4.14 -15.52
N PRO A 166 3.63 3.99 -16.79
CA PRO A 166 2.26 4.31 -17.20
C PRO A 166 1.17 3.56 -16.42
N ALA A 167 1.47 2.35 -15.92
CA ALA A 167 0.51 1.51 -15.19
C ALA A 167 0.29 1.97 -13.73
N VAL A 168 1.20 2.76 -13.18
CA VAL A 168 1.23 3.19 -11.78
C VAL A 168 1.33 4.71 -11.63
N ALA A 169 1.29 5.45 -12.75
CA ALA A 169 1.39 6.89 -12.77
C ALA A 169 0.29 7.53 -11.92
N GLY A 170 0.69 8.39 -10.97
CA GLY A 170 -0.23 9.03 -10.02
C GLY A 170 -0.64 8.15 -8.83
N GLU A 171 -0.27 6.88 -8.82
CA GLU A 171 -0.63 5.92 -7.77
C GLU A 171 0.53 5.59 -6.81
N ILE A 172 1.74 6.08 -7.11
CA ILE A 172 2.95 5.87 -6.32
C ILE A 172 3.87 7.11 -6.38
N ASP A 173 4.79 7.21 -5.41
CA ASP A 173 5.84 8.24 -5.36
C ASP A 173 6.88 8.07 -6.48
N LYS A 174 7.25 9.18 -7.13
CA LYS A 174 8.20 9.19 -8.25
C LYS A 174 9.62 8.78 -7.84
N ALA A 175 10.07 9.23 -6.67
CA ALA A 175 11.42 8.93 -6.20
C ALA A 175 11.54 7.45 -5.84
N ASP A 176 10.59 6.93 -5.06
CA ASP A 176 10.54 5.51 -4.66
C ASP A 176 10.45 4.61 -5.89
N PHE A 177 9.63 4.97 -6.88
CA PHE A 177 9.54 4.26 -8.14
C PHE A 177 10.91 4.16 -8.84
N MET A 178 11.58 5.30 -9.06
CA MET A 178 12.86 5.35 -9.75
C MET A 178 13.93 4.52 -9.03
N ALA A 179 14.01 4.65 -7.71
CA ALA A 179 14.96 3.89 -6.91
C ALA A 179 14.66 2.39 -6.93
N LEU A 180 13.40 1.98 -6.79
CA LEU A 180 13.01 0.57 -6.85
C LEU A 180 13.22 -0.03 -8.25
N GLU A 181 12.99 0.74 -9.31
CA GLU A 181 13.25 0.29 -10.68
C GLU A 181 14.75 0.11 -10.94
N THR A 182 15.57 0.99 -10.36
CA THR A 182 17.03 0.84 -10.35
C THR A 182 17.43 -0.44 -9.63
N LEU A 183 16.90 -0.70 -8.43
CA LEU A 183 17.17 -1.93 -7.70
C LEU A 183 16.71 -3.17 -8.45
N ARG A 184 15.57 -3.14 -9.15
CA ARG A 184 15.12 -4.29 -9.97
C ARG A 184 16.10 -4.64 -11.08
N LEU A 185 16.68 -3.63 -11.72
CA LEU A 185 17.60 -3.84 -12.84
C LEU A 185 19.02 -4.23 -12.40
N TYR A 186 19.54 -3.59 -11.35
CA TYR A 186 20.95 -3.69 -10.98
C TYR A 186 21.19 -4.52 -9.71
N GLU A 187 20.20 -4.63 -8.82
CA GLU A 187 20.27 -5.40 -7.57
C GLU A 187 19.02 -6.29 -7.38
N PRO A 188 18.74 -7.23 -8.31
CA PRO A 188 17.49 -8.00 -8.30
C PRO A 188 17.31 -8.83 -7.01
N LYS A 189 18.42 -9.25 -6.39
CA LYS A 189 18.41 -9.97 -5.11
C LYS A 189 17.94 -9.09 -3.96
N LEU A 190 18.39 -7.83 -3.90
CA LEU A 190 17.92 -6.86 -2.92
C LEU A 190 16.44 -6.53 -3.15
N SER A 191 16.05 -6.30 -4.41
CA SER A 191 14.64 -6.06 -4.76
C SER A 191 13.72 -7.22 -4.33
N SER A 192 14.17 -8.46 -4.53
CA SER A 192 13.46 -9.66 -4.06
C SER A 192 13.42 -9.75 -2.53
N ALA A 193 14.49 -9.37 -1.85
CA ALA A 193 14.54 -9.35 -0.39
C ALA A 193 13.56 -8.32 0.19
N ILE A 194 13.48 -7.12 -0.40
CA ILE A 194 12.49 -6.09 -0.02
C ILE A 194 11.08 -6.65 -0.08
N LYS A 195 10.74 -7.33 -1.18
CA LYS A 195 9.42 -7.96 -1.35
C LYS A 195 9.16 -9.08 -0.34
N THR A 196 10.18 -9.86 0.01
CA THR A 196 10.08 -11.00 0.93
C THR A 196 9.87 -10.54 2.37
N TYR A 197 10.61 -9.52 2.79
CA TYR A 197 10.57 -8.96 4.15
C TYR A 197 9.70 -7.70 4.21
N ARG A 198 8.55 -7.72 3.54
CA ARG A 198 7.58 -6.63 3.49
C ARG A 198 7.23 -6.11 4.89
N ASP A 199 6.88 -7.01 5.80
CA ASP A 199 6.43 -6.63 7.15
C ASP A 199 7.54 -5.89 7.92
N ILE A 200 8.80 -6.27 7.71
CA ILE A 200 9.95 -5.55 8.28
C ILE A 200 10.13 -4.19 7.59
N ALA A 201 10.07 -4.16 6.25
CA ALA A 201 10.25 -2.94 5.47
C ALA A 201 9.17 -1.87 5.77
N THR A 202 7.93 -2.27 6.03
CA THR A 202 6.79 -1.36 6.23
C THR A 202 6.30 -1.26 7.67
N ALA A 203 6.98 -1.89 8.64
CA ALA A 203 6.55 -1.87 10.04
C ALA A 203 6.61 -0.45 10.62
N SER A 204 5.63 -0.15 11.48
CA SER A 204 5.55 1.12 12.19
C SER A 204 6.56 1.17 13.34
N ALA A 205 6.97 2.38 13.73
CA ALA A 205 7.77 2.59 14.94
C ALA A 205 7.11 1.99 16.20
N SER A 206 5.78 1.88 16.24
CA SER A 206 5.04 1.21 17.32
C SER A 206 5.25 -0.31 17.36
N ASP A 207 5.37 -0.94 16.20
CA ASP A 207 5.51 -2.40 16.08
C ASP A 207 6.89 -2.85 16.59
N TYR A 208 7.90 -1.99 16.41
CA TYR A 208 9.26 -2.20 16.88
C TYR A 208 9.49 -1.86 18.36
N ALA A 209 8.62 -1.05 18.98
CA ALA A 209 8.77 -0.70 20.40
C ALA A 209 8.60 -1.92 21.33
N MET A 210 7.97 -2.98 20.82
CA MET A 210 7.72 -4.23 21.54
C MET A 210 8.90 -5.22 21.46
N ASP A 211 9.82 -5.05 20.50
CA ASP A 211 10.97 -5.95 20.29
C ASP A 211 12.29 -5.20 20.51
N ARG A 212 12.66 -5.00 21.78
CA ARG A 212 13.90 -4.34 22.22
C ARG A 212 15.15 -5.22 22.06
N GLN A 213 15.17 -6.18 21.14
CA GLN A 213 16.42 -6.82 20.74
C GLN A 213 17.06 -6.03 19.61
N ASN A 214 18.17 -5.37 19.94
CA ASN A 214 19.06 -4.58 19.10
C ASN A 214 19.67 -5.43 17.95
N THR A 215 18.82 -5.89 17.03
CA THR A 215 19.19 -6.71 15.87
C THR A 215 19.25 -5.79 14.67
N ASP A 216 20.34 -5.84 13.89
CA ASP A 216 20.49 -5.07 12.66
C ASP A 216 19.34 -5.41 11.69
N LYS A 217 18.33 -4.54 11.64
CA LYS A 217 17.10 -4.71 10.86
C LYS A 217 17.37 -4.86 9.37
N ILE A 218 18.52 -4.36 8.91
CA ILE A 218 18.91 -4.34 7.50
C ILE A 218 19.64 -5.65 7.12
N ALA A 219 20.23 -6.36 8.08
CA ALA A 219 21.00 -7.58 7.82
C ALA A 219 20.23 -8.64 6.98
N PRO A 220 18.91 -8.90 7.22
CA PRO A 220 18.16 -9.85 6.40
C PRO A 220 18.11 -9.49 4.91
N PHE A 221 18.15 -8.19 4.56
CA PHE A 221 18.10 -7.72 3.19
C PHE A 221 19.45 -7.85 2.46
N LEU A 222 20.56 -7.83 3.21
CA LEU A 222 21.92 -7.83 2.65
C LEU A 222 22.49 -9.22 2.39
N VAL A 223 21.85 -10.29 2.88
CA VAL A 223 22.36 -11.68 2.83
C VAL A 223 22.81 -12.11 1.44
N GLN A 224 22.09 -11.70 0.40
CA GLN A 224 22.37 -12.09 -0.98
C GLN A 224 23.03 -10.98 -1.82
N VAL A 225 23.29 -9.82 -1.23
CA VAL A 225 23.93 -8.67 -1.87
C VAL A 225 25.46 -8.82 -1.77
N PRO A 226 26.24 -8.55 -2.83
CA PRO A 226 27.70 -8.53 -2.76
C PRO A 226 28.18 -7.56 -1.67
N THR A 227 29.21 -7.95 -0.91
CA THR A 227 29.74 -7.14 0.21
C THR A 227 30.20 -5.75 -0.22
N ALA A 228 30.72 -5.62 -1.44
CA ALA A 228 31.11 -4.33 -2.03
C ALA A 228 29.94 -3.33 -2.14
N ASN A 229 28.70 -3.82 -2.23
CA ASN A 229 27.50 -2.99 -2.43
C ASN A 229 26.67 -2.85 -1.15
N HIS A 230 27.12 -3.39 -0.01
CA HIS A 230 26.37 -3.38 1.25
C HIS A 230 26.09 -1.96 1.75
N GLU A 231 27.05 -1.04 1.62
CA GLU A 231 26.87 0.36 2.05
C GLU A 231 25.82 1.07 1.19
N THR A 232 25.92 0.96 -0.14
CA THR A 232 24.93 1.50 -1.06
C THR A 232 23.54 0.92 -0.82
N ALA A 233 23.46 -0.40 -0.62
CA ALA A 233 22.21 -1.09 -0.31
C ALA A 233 21.60 -0.63 1.03
N ARG A 234 22.43 -0.38 2.05
CA ARG A 234 21.98 0.16 3.34
C ARG A 234 21.40 1.57 3.17
N ASN A 235 22.12 2.44 2.47
CA ASN A 235 21.71 3.84 2.26
C ASN A 235 20.37 3.93 1.52
N ILE A 236 20.20 3.18 0.42
CA ILE A 236 18.93 3.19 -0.34
C ILE A 236 17.78 2.59 0.48
N LEU A 237 18.02 1.51 1.25
CA LEU A 237 17.00 0.92 2.12
C LEU A 237 16.50 1.91 3.18
N GLN A 238 17.40 2.63 3.84
CA GLN A 238 17.03 3.62 4.86
C GLN A 238 16.24 4.79 4.25
N ARG A 239 16.63 5.25 3.06
CA ARG A 239 15.91 6.32 2.36
C ARG A 239 14.52 5.91 1.86
N LEU A 240 14.38 4.69 1.36
CA LEU A 240 13.09 4.12 0.95
C LEU A 240 12.20 3.81 2.16
N PHE A 241 12.79 3.23 3.21
CA PHE A 241 12.13 2.71 4.40
C PHE A 241 12.72 3.32 5.68
N PRO A 242 12.27 4.54 6.07
CA PRO A 242 12.83 5.24 7.23
C PRO A 242 12.70 4.45 8.54
N ALA A 243 11.74 3.53 8.66
CA ALA A 243 11.60 2.65 9.84
C ALA A 243 12.81 1.70 10.07
N LEU A 244 13.65 1.51 9.04
CA LEU A 244 14.91 0.78 9.12
C LEU A 244 16.06 1.62 9.69
N GLU A 245 15.86 2.93 9.89
CA GLU A 245 16.78 3.76 10.67
C GLU A 245 16.61 3.49 12.17
N ASP A 246 17.63 3.84 12.96
CA ASP A 246 17.59 3.77 14.43
C ASP A 246 16.82 4.97 15.04
N VAL A 247 16.10 5.73 14.22
CA VAL A 247 15.36 6.94 14.60
C VAL A 247 13.87 6.61 14.77
N THR A 248 13.26 7.12 15.85
CA THR A 248 11.82 7.01 16.07
C THR A 248 11.09 8.17 15.39
N TYR A 249 10.27 7.87 14.40
CA TYR A 249 9.43 8.86 13.72
C TYR A 249 8.09 9.03 14.43
N SER A 250 7.60 10.26 14.50
CA SER A 250 6.26 10.56 15.00
C SER A 250 5.19 10.13 13.99
N THR A 251 3.94 10.01 14.46
CA THR A 251 2.78 9.70 13.61
C THR A 251 2.52 10.74 12.51
N GLY A 252 3.07 11.95 12.64
CA GLY A 252 2.96 13.00 11.63
C GLY A 252 3.67 12.62 10.32
N PHE A 253 4.87 12.07 10.42
CA PHE A 253 5.65 11.63 9.26
C PHE A 253 4.97 10.48 8.51
N THR A 254 4.42 9.49 9.23
CA THR A 254 3.68 8.39 8.61
C THR A 254 2.53 8.91 7.73
N ARG A 255 1.85 9.97 8.17
CA ARG A 255 0.77 10.60 7.39
C ARG A 255 1.28 11.30 6.14
N GLU A 256 2.38 12.05 6.24
CA GLU A 256 2.98 12.70 5.08
C GLU A 256 3.42 11.67 4.04
N TRP A 257 4.03 10.57 4.49
CA TRP A 257 4.45 9.48 3.61
C TRP A 257 3.26 8.77 2.97
N ASP A 258 2.15 8.69 3.69
CA ASP A 258 0.91 8.14 3.19
C ASP A 258 0.30 9.02 2.09
N VAL A 259 0.16 10.33 2.34
CA VAL A 259 -0.31 11.31 1.33
C VAL A 259 0.57 11.27 0.08
N ALA A 260 1.89 11.17 0.26
CA ALA A 260 2.86 11.05 -0.84
C ALA A 260 2.90 9.65 -1.48
N ARG A 261 2.14 8.68 -0.97
CA ARG A 261 2.03 7.30 -1.46
C ARG A 261 3.37 6.55 -1.51
N ARG A 262 4.22 6.77 -0.51
CA ARG A 262 5.56 6.18 -0.40
C ARG A 262 5.54 4.67 -0.20
N VAL A 263 6.58 3.98 -0.66
CA VAL A 263 6.70 2.51 -0.57
C VAL A 263 6.75 2.00 0.87
N CYS A 264 7.22 2.81 1.82
CA CYS A 264 7.28 2.43 3.23
C CYS A 264 5.92 2.25 3.89
N ILE A 265 4.84 2.73 3.25
CA ILE A 265 3.48 2.56 3.75
C ILE A 265 2.90 1.26 3.21
N GLY A 266 2.54 0.36 4.13
CA GLY A 266 2.06 -0.97 3.82
C GLY A 266 0.91 -1.00 2.80
N LYS A 267 -0.03 -0.06 2.80
CA LYS A 267 -1.13 -0.05 1.81
C LYS A 267 -0.70 0.20 0.37
N HIS A 268 0.37 0.99 0.17
CA HIS A 268 0.88 1.37 -1.15
C HIS A 268 1.95 0.42 -1.68
N PHE A 269 2.64 -0.30 -0.78
CA PHE A 269 3.75 -1.20 -1.08
C PHE A 269 3.49 -2.13 -2.28
N ASP A 270 2.33 -2.81 -2.29
CA ASP A 270 2.00 -3.80 -3.31
C ASP A 270 1.86 -3.19 -4.71
N THR A 271 1.41 -1.94 -4.82
CA THR A 271 1.27 -1.21 -6.09
C THR A 271 2.62 -1.07 -6.79
N TYR A 272 3.70 -0.82 -6.05
CA TYR A 272 5.05 -0.77 -6.62
C TYR A 272 5.45 -2.11 -7.26
N PHE A 273 5.13 -3.24 -6.64
CA PHE A 273 5.62 -4.56 -7.10
C PHE A 273 4.68 -5.27 -8.09
N ARG A 274 3.37 -4.97 -8.05
CA ARG A 274 2.37 -5.62 -8.91
C ARG A 274 2.09 -4.84 -10.20
N LEU A 275 2.52 -3.58 -10.29
CA LEU A 275 2.19 -2.67 -11.40
C LEU A 275 0.67 -2.54 -11.61
N SER A 276 -0.09 -2.66 -10.52
CA SER A 276 -1.55 -2.54 -10.49
C SER A 276 -1.97 -2.09 -9.09
N LEU A 277 -3.05 -1.32 -8.99
CA LEU A 277 -3.65 -0.99 -7.70
C LEU A 277 -4.04 -2.25 -6.92
N SER A 278 -3.76 -2.25 -5.62
CA SER A 278 -4.23 -3.29 -4.71
C SER A 278 -5.74 -3.12 -4.47
N ASP A 279 -6.43 -4.21 -4.10
CA ASP A 279 -7.86 -4.13 -3.75
C ASP A 279 -8.08 -3.32 -2.45
N ASP A 280 -7.01 -3.02 -1.71
CA ASP A 280 -7.01 -2.29 -0.45
C ASP A 280 -6.57 -0.82 -0.62
N ALA A 281 -6.36 -0.36 -1.86
CA ALA A 281 -5.99 1.01 -2.17
C ALA A 281 -7.07 1.69 -3.03
N LEU A 282 -7.26 2.98 -2.81
CA LEU A 282 -8.11 3.82 -3.64
C LEU A 282 -7.27 4.54 -4.69
N SER A 283 -7.79 4.67 -5.91
CA SER A 283 -7.08 5.40 -6.96
C SER A 283 -7.00 6.89 -6.61
N THR A 284 -5.93 7.55 -7.05
CA THR A 284 -5.80 8.99 -6.86
C THR A 284 -6.91 9.76 -7.60
N ALA A 285 -7.37 9.24 -8.74
CA ALA A 285 -8.49 9.81 -9.49
C ALA A 285 -9.80 9.79 -8.69
N ASP A 286 -10.13 8.65 -8.05
CA ASP A 286 -11.33 8.52 -7.22
C ASP A 286 -11.29 9.51 -6.03
N ILE A 287 -10.13 9.64 -5.38
CA ILE A 287 -9.94 10.59 -4.27
C ILE A 287 -10.15 12.03 -4.74
N GLN A 288 -9.55 12.41 -5.88
CA GLN A 288 -9.68 13.75 -6.43
C GLN A 288 -11.12 14.08 -6.82
N GLN A 289 -11.81 13.14 -7.48
CA GLN A 289 -13.21 13.29 -7.84
C GLN A 289 -14.08 13.45 -6.58
N PHE A 290 -13.84 12.63 -5.55
CA PHE A 290 -14.61 12.73 -4.32
C PHE A 290 -14.38 14.07 -3.60
N LEU A 291 -13.12 14.51 -3.50
CA LEU A 291 -12.79 15.79 -2.86
C LEU A 291 -13.39 16.99 -3.62
N ALA A 292 -13.53 16.92 -4.95
CA ALA A 292 -14.16 17.97 -5.75
C ALA A 292 -15.66 18.11 -5.47
N GLU A 293 -16.35 16.99 -5.22
CA GLU A 293 -17.80 16.93 -5.00
C GLU A 293 -18.19 16.72 -3.53
N VAL A 294 -17.24 16.83 -2.59
CA VAL A 294 -17.44 16.49 -1.16
C VAL A 294 -18.50 17.37 -0.47
N GLY A 295 -18.73 18.59 -1.00
CA GLY A 295 -19.78 19.48 -0.53
C GLY A 295 -21.19 19.13 -1.01
N ASN A 296 -21.32 18.20 -1.97
CA ASN A 296 -22.61 17.76 -2.50
C ASN A 296 -23.15 16.59 -1.67
N ALA A 297 -24.15 16.86 -0.83
CA ALA A 297 -24.69 15.88 0.10
C ALA A 297 -25.24 14.61 -0.57
N GLU A 298 -25.88 14.73 -1.74
CA GLU A 298 -26.44 13.57 -2.45
C GLU A 298 -25.35 12.73 -3.11
N PHE A 299 -24.32 13.38 -3.65
CA PHE A 299 -23.13 12.69 -4.16
C PHE A 299 -22.44 11.87 -3.06
N VAL A 300 -22.24 12.47 -1.87
CA VAL A 300 -21.62 11.77 -0.73
C VAL A 300 -22.46 10.55 -0.32
N ARG A 301 -23.78 10.71 -0.14
CA ARG A 301 -24.69 9.62 0.24
C ARG A 301 -24.68 8.48 -0.77
N SER A 302 -24.84 8.80 -2.05
CA SER A 302 -24.87 7.80 -3.12
C SER A 302 -23.53 7.07 -3.24
N THR A 303 -22.40 7.79 -3.13
CA THR A 303 -21.06 7.18 -3.13
C THR A 303 -20.90 6.20 -1.96
N PHE A 304 -21.24 6.59 -0.72
CA PHE A 304 -21.10 5.72 0.44
C PHE A 304 -21.98 4.46 0.37
N ARG A 305 -23.19 4.58 -0.18
CA ARG A 305 -24.07 3.43 -0.44
C ARG A 305 -23.50 2.50 -1.51
N GLU A 306 -22.98 3.06 -2.61
CA GLU A 306 -22.36 2.26 -3.67
C GLU A 306 -21.16 1.46 -3.17
N ILE A 307 -20.25 2.11 -2.44
CA ILE A 307 -19.02 1.45 -1.94
C ILE A 307 -19.31 0.41 -0.84
N ALA A 308 -20.43 0.54 -0.11
CA ALA A 308 -20.89 -0.48 0.82
C ALA A 308 -21.30 -1.77 0.10
N HIS A 309 -21.81 -1.68 -1.13
CA HIS A 309 -22.15 -2.84 -1.96
C HIS A 309 -20.95 -3.41 -2.72
N ARG A 310 -19.89 -2.62 -2.94
CA ARG A 310 -18.67 -3.06 -3.63
C ARG A 310 -17.78 -3.90 -2.71
N LYS A 311 -17.76 -5.22 -2.93
CA LYS A 311 -16.94 -6.16 -2.15
C LYS A 311 -15.53 -6.32 -2.72
N ARG A 312 -14.54 -6.34 -1.82
CA ARG A 312 -13.14 -6.70 -2.09
C ARG A 312 -12.97 -8.23 -2.10
N LYS A 313 -11.83 -8.72 -2.58
CA LYS A 313 -11.53 -10.17 -2.64
C LYS A 313 -11.54 -10.87 -1.27
N ASN A 314 -11.29 -10.12 -0.19
CA ASN A 314 -11.34 -10.62 1.19
C ASN A 314 -12.77 -10.69 1.78
N GLY A 315 -13.80 -10.31 1.02
CA GLY A 315 -15.20 -10.31 1.44
C GLY A 315 -15.66 -9.03 2.16
N LYS A 316 -14.74 -8.15 2.57
CA LYS A 316 -15.05 -6.83 3.15
C LYS A 316 -15.53 -5.86 2.06
N SER A 317 -16.28 -4.83 2.43
CA SER A 317 -16.67 -3.74 1.53
C SER A 317 -15.51 -2.77 1.31
N MET A 318 -15.73 -1.78 0.43
CA MET A 318 -14.81 -0.66 0.21
C MET A 318 -14.94 0.44 1.27
N VAL A 319 -15.95 0.42 2.16
CA VAL A 319 -16.18 1.47 3.18
C VAL A 319 -14.94 1.73 4.06
N PRO A 320 -14.26 0.69 4.61
CA PRO A 320 -13.06 0.92 5.42
C PRO A 320 -11.95 1.64 4.65
N VAL A 321 -11.72 1.25 3.39
CA VAL A 321 -10.67 1.83 2.54
C VAL A 321 -10.95 3.32 2.32
N TRP A 322 -12.19 3.65 1.96
CA TRP A 322 -12.60 5.05 1.75
C TRP A 322 -12.48 5.89 3.02
N LEU A 323 -12.95 5.42 4.17
CA LEU A 323 -12.85 6.17 5.41
C LEU A 323 -11.39 6.35 5.87
N ASP A 324 -10.55 5.33 5.67
CA ASP A 324 -9.12 5.40 6.01
C ASP A 324 -8.39 6.40 5.06
N GLU A 325 -8.70 6.42 3.76
CA GLU A 325 -8.15 7.40 2.81
C GLU A 325 -8.64 8.83 3.08
N LEU A 326 -9.92 9.00 3.43
CA LEU A 326 -10.47 10.32 3.79
C LEU A 326 -9.83 10.86 5.07
N ASN A 327 -9.50 9.99 6.03
CA ASN A 327 -8.75 10.36 7.23
C ASN A 327 -7.37 10.97 6.88
N VAL A 328 -6.67 10.35 5.93
CA VAL A 328 -5.36 10.81 5.44
C VAL A 328 -5.50 12.19 4.79
N HIS A 329 -6.49 12.35 3.91
CA HIS A 329 -6.72 13.56 3.12
C HIS A 329 -7.63 14.62 3.78
N ALA A 330 -8.07 14.44 5.03
CA ALA A 330 -9.04 15.32 5.70
C ALA A 330 -8.69 16.82 5.66
N LYS A 331 -7.40 17.17 5.67
CA LYS A 331 -6.94 18.58 5.59
C LYS A 331 -7.20 19.24 4.23
N ARG A 332 -7.44 18.46 3.18
CA ARG A 332 -7.73 18.95 1.82
C ARG A 332 -9.19 19.36 1.64
N ILE A 333 -10.09 18.91 2.51
CA ILE A 333 -11.50 19.30 2.49
C ILE A 333 -11.59 20.71 3.08
N GLU A 334 -12.13 21.67 2.34
CA GLU A 334 -12.21 23.06 2.78
C GLU A 334 -13.13 23.24 3.99
N LYS A 335 -12.86 24.24 4.84
CA LYS A 335 -13.60 24.44 6.11
C LYS A 335 -15.12 24.52 5.89
N GLY A 336 -15.56 25.22 4.84
CA GLY A 336 -16.98 25.38 4.49
C GLY A 336 -17.67 24.12 3.96
N GLN A 337 -16.91 23.11 3.51
CA GLN A 337 -17.47 21.86 2.99
C GLN A 337 -17.61 20.79 4.09
N VAL A 338 -17.00 20.98 5.26
CA VAL A 338 -17.00 19.98 6.35
C VAL A 338 -18.41 19.72 6.89
N GLU A 339 -19.21 20.76 7.10
CA GLU A 339 -20.57 20.60 7.64
C GLU A 339 -21.51 19.86 6.65
N PRO A 340 -21.63 20.25 5.36
CA PRO A 340 -22.40 19.47 4.38
C PRO A 340 -21.93 18.02 4.25
N PHE A 341 -20.61 17.81 4.26
CA PHE A 341 -20.02 16.48 4.17
C PHE A 341 -20.41 15.59 5.37
N LEU A 342 -20.23 16.09 6.59
CA LEU A 342 -20.56 15.33 7.80
C LEU A 342 -22.07 15.12 7.93
N SER A 343 -22.89 16.11 7.58
CA SER A 343 -24.36 15.96 7.54
C SER A 343 -24.80 14.83 6.62
N ALA A 344 -24.17 14.73 5.44
CA ALA A 344 -24.44 13.68 4.47
C ALA A 344 -23.95 12.31 4.97
N LEU A 345 -22.71 12.23 5.46
CA LEU A 345 -22.13 11.00 6.00
C LEU A 345 -22.94 10.46 7.18
N PHE A 346 -23.24 11.30 8.17
CA PHE A 346 -23.97 10.94 9.40
C PHE A 346 -25.35 10.34 9.11
N SER A 347 -26.00 10.78 8.03
CA SER A 347 -27.30 10.25 7.60
C SER A 347 -27.26 8.82 7.07
N VAL A 348 -26.09 8.30 6.73
CA VAL A 348 -25.93 6.95 6.15
C VAL A 348 -25.01 6.03 6.97
N VAL A 349 -24.44 6.48 8.10
CA VAL A 349 -23.48 5.69 8.90
C VAL A 349 -24.04 4.32 9.29
N ASP A 350 -25.29 4.24 9.75
CA ASP A 350 -25.91 2.96 10.10
C ASP A 350 -26.03 2.03 8.88
N GLU A 351 -26.33 2.56 7.69
CA GLU A 351 -26.45 1.79 6.44
C GLU A 351 -25.11 1.18 5.99
N ILE A 352 -24.02 1.90 6.23
CA ILE A 352 -22.66 1.50 5.82
C ILE A 352 -21.86 0.79 6.94
N SER A 353 -22.47 0.61 8.11
CA SER A 353 -21.87 -0.09 9.25
C SER A 353 -22.10 -1.60 9.13
N LEU A 354 -21.23 -2.26 8.36
CA LEU A 354 -21.34 -3.69 8.07
C LEU A 354 -20.48 -4.54 9.01
N ASP A 355 -21.04 -5.57 9.64
CA ASP A 355 -20.31 -6.48 10.53
C ASP A 355 -19.10 -7.15 9.88
N GLN A 356 -19.20 -7.44 8.59
CA GLN A 356 -18.10 -8.03 7.81
C GLN A 356 -16.86 -7.13 7.76
N ASP A 357 -17.02 -5.82 7.94
CA ASP A 357 -15.95 -4.83 7.84
C ASP A 357 -15.23 -4.58 9.17
N SER A 358 -15.78 -5.09 10.27
CA SER A 358 -15.17 -4.97 11.60
C SER A 358 -13.87 -5.77 11.69
N GLU A 359 -12.83 -5.13 12.21
CA GLU A 359 -11.57 -5.78 12.54
C GLU A 359 -11.76 -6.77 13.70
N ARG A 360 -10.96 -7.84 13.71
CA ARG A 360 -11.05 -8.93 14.67
C ARG A 360 -9.66 -9.26 15.25
N GLY A 361 -9.62 -9.87 16.43
CA GLY A 361 -8.38 -10.25 17.09
C GLY A 361 -7.67 -9.05 17.71
N PHE A 362 -6.37 -8.88 17.42
CA PHE A 362 -5.56 -7.78 17.96
C PHE A 362 -5.78 -6.42 17.26
N SER A 363 -6.50 -6.40 16.14
CA SER A 363 -6.82 -5.16 15.41
C SER A 363 -8.14 -4.57 15.89
N ILE A 364 -8.17 -3.26 16.11
CA ILE A 364 -9.36 -2.51 16.54
C ILE A 364 -9.77 -1.58 15.39
N GLY A 365 -10.99 -1.74 14.89
CA GLY A 365 -11.53 -0.87 13.85
C GLY A 365 -12.91 -1.32 13.39
N ASN A 366 -13.88 -0.42 13.43
CA ASN A 366 -15.19 -0.59 12.79
C ASN A 366 -15.60 0.74 12.13
N THR A 367 -16.73 0.77 11.45
CA THR A 367 -17.19 1.97 10.74
C THR A 367 -17.39 3.17 11.68
N PRO A 368 -18.15 3.07 12.80
CA PRO A 368 -18.31 4.20 13.73
C PRO A 368 -16.97 4.76 14.24
N LEU A 369 -16.02 3.89 14.60
CA LEU A 369 -14.72 4.33 15.09
C LEU A 369 -13.91 5.07 14.02
N ARG A 370 -13.97 4.62 12.76
CA ARG A 370 -13.33 5.31 11.63
C ARG A 370 -13.96 6.68 11.36
N VAL A 371 -15.28 6.80 11.52
CA VAL A 371 -15.98 8.08 11.42
C VAL A 371 -15.56 9.00 12.58
N HIS A 372 -15.41 8.49 13.81
CA HIS A 372 -14.87 9.24 14.96
C HIS A 372 -13.44 9.75 14.71
N TRP A 373 -12.59 8.96 14.08
CA TRP A 373 -11.27 9.42 13.66
C TRP A 373 -11.38 10.52 12.62
N LEU A 374 -12.27 10.36 11.63
CA LEU A 374 -12.47 11.32 10.55
C LEU A 374 -12.95 12.67 11.06
N ILE A 375 -13.96 12.72 11.92
CA ILE A 375 -14.45 13.98 12.50
C ILE A 375 -13.35 14.71 13.28
N ARG A 376 -12.52 13.98 14.04
CA ARG A 376 -11.36 14.57 14.72
C ARG A 376 -10.38 15.13 13.70
N ARG A 377 -10.04 14.39 12.65
CA ARG A 377 -9.10 14.88 11.61
C ARG A 377 -9.63 16.06 10.80
N LEU A 378 -10.94 16.17 10.63
CA LEU A 378 -11.57 17.29 9.92
C LEU A 378 -11.61 18.56 10.77
N THR A 379 -11.71 18.43 12.10
CA THR A 379 -11.99 19.55 13.00
C THR A 379 -10.85 19.96 13.92
N GLU A 380 -9.96 19.03 14.28
CA GLU A 380 -8.78 19.26 15.12
C GLU A 380 -7.89 20.36 14.51
N ASP A 381 -7.53 21.34 15.34
CA ASP A 381 -6.72 22.52 14.99
C ASP A 381 -7.31 23.42 13.87
N ARG A 382 -8.57 23.23 13.48
CA ARG A 382 -9.23 23.96 12.38
C ARG A 382 -10.50 24.70 12.79
N PHE A 383 -11.12 24.25 13.87
CA PHE A 383 -12.36 24.80 14.42
C PHE A 383 -12.19 24.96 15.92
N ASP A 384 -12.66 26.08 16.47
CA ASP A 384 -12.78 26.21 17.92
C ASP A 384 -13.96 25.39 18.47
N LEU A 385 -14.16 25.41 19.79
CA LEU A 385 -15.22 24.62 20.42
C LEU A 385 -16.64 25.07 19.99
N ASP A 386 -16.86 26.36 19.78
CA ASP A 386 -18.19 26.91 19.46
C ASP A 386 -18.54 26.66 17.99
N GLU A 387 -17.56 26.80 17.10
CA GLU A 387 -17.68 26.44 15.69
C GLU A 387 -17.95 24.93 15.53
N ARG A 388 -17.19 24.06 16.24
CA ARG A 388 -17.44 22.60 16.26
C ARG A 388 -18.83 22.28 16.77
N THR A 389 -19.25 22.95 17.85
CA THR A 389 -20.57 22.76 18.43
C THR A 389 -21.68 23.07 17.44
N SER A 390 -21.60 24.23 16.79
CA SER A 390 -22.57 24.63 15.76
C SER A 390 -22.61 23.64 14.61
N LEU A 391 -21.43 23.23 14.12
CA LEU A 391 -21.30 22.26 13.03
C LEU A 391 -21.94 20.92 13.37
N TYR A 392 -21.62 20.34 14.53
CA TYR A 392 -22.10 19.02 14.91
C TYR A 392 -23.58 19.01 15.27
N LEU A 393 -24.11 20.10 15.86
CA LEU A 393 -25.55 20.24 16.09
C LEU A 393 -26.34 20.23 14.78
N THR A 394 -25.82 20.83 13.71
CA THR A 394 -26.40 20.78 12.36
C THR A 394 -26.25 19.40 11.73
N ALA A 395 -25.03 18.84 11.74
CA ALA A 395 -24.74 17.55 11.10
C ALA A 395 -25.54 16.38 11.69
N THR A 396 -25.94 16.48 12.97
CA THR A 396 -26.70 15.46 13.68
C THR A 396 -28.22 15.58 13.50
N ILE A 397 -28.75 16.60 12.81
CA ILE A 397 -30.20 16.77 12.61
C ILE A 397 -30.81 15.56 11.89
N ASN A 398 -30.16 15.11 10.81
CA ASN A 398 -30.60 13.99 9.98
C ASN A 398 -29.70 12.76 10.16
N ALA A 399 -28.99 12.67 11.28
CA ALA A 399 -28.14 11.51 11.56
C ALA A 399 -28.98 10.23 11.68
N SER A 400 -28.38 9.14 11.21
CA SER A 400 -28.87 7.79 11.46
C SER A 400 -28.89 7.48 12.97
N LEU A 401 -29.79 6.60 13.41
CA LEU A 401 -30.18 6.48 14.82
C LEU A 401 -29.02 5.98 15.69
N ASP A 402 -28.38 4.88 15.30
CA ASP A 402 -27.31 4.26 16.08
C ASP A 402 -26.10 5.22 16.13
N TRP A 403 -25.78 5.87 15.02
CA TRP A 403 -24.73 6.89 14.96
C TRP A 403 -25.03 8.11 15.84
N LEU A 404 -26.26 8.64 15.84
CA LEU A 404 -26.63 9.77 16.69
C LEU A 404 -26.42 9.44 18.18
N ILE A 405 -26.80 8.23 18.58
CA ILE A 405 -26.65 7.75 19.96
C ILE A 405 -25.17 7.59 20.31
N ASP A 406 -24.38 6.96 19.44
CA ASP A 406 -22.93 6.77 19.64
C ASP A 406 -22.18 8.10 19.71
N PHE A 407 -22.48 9.03 18.81
CA PHE A 407 -21.92 10.37 18.80
C PHE A 407 -22.27 11.14 20.08
N SER A 408 -23.54 11.09 20.50
CA SER A 408 -24.01 11.77 21.71
C SER A 408 -23.36 11.20 22.96
N ASP A 409 -23.21 9.88 23.06
CA ASP A 409 -22.47 9.25 24.16
C ASP A 409 -21.01 9.70 24.19
N SER A 410 -20.34 9.73 23.05
CA SER A 410 -18.96 10.23 22.99
C SER A 410 -18.87 11.68 23.45
N ALA A 411 -19.82 12.54 23.06
CA ALA A 411 -19.86 13.93 23.48
C ALA A 411 -20.11 14.09 24.99
N ILE A 412 -20.99 13.28 25.58
CA ILE A 412 -21.26 13.28 27.03
C ILE A 412 -20.02 12.81 27.80
N ARG A 413 -19.35 11.75 27.32
CA ARG A 413 -18.16 11.17 27.95
C ARG A 413 -16.98 12.14 28.05
N ASP A 414 -16.91 13.15 27.18
CA ASP A 414 -15.89 14.20 27.28
C ASP A 414 -16.00 14.99 28.61
N TYR A 415 -17.19 15.03 29.22
CA TYR A 415 -17.47 15.75 30.47
C TYR A 415 -17.60 14.85 31.71
N GLN A 416 -17.65 13.51 31.53
CA GLN A 416 -17.69 12.56 32.64
C GLN A 416 -16.29 12.42 33.26
N GLN A 417 -16.10 12.97 34.46
CA GLN A 417 -14.81 12.90 35.15
C GLN A 417 -14.42 11.45 35.51
N LYS A 418 -13.26 11.00 35.01
CA LYS A 418 -12.46 9.97 35.71
C LYS A 418 -11.63 10.68 36.76
N GLU A 419 -11.68 10.24 38.01
CA GLU A 419 -10.97 10.85 39.14
C GLU A 419 -9.57 11.35 38.74
N GLY A 420 -9.34 12.66 38.89
CA GLY A 420 -8.03 13.30 38.67
C GLY A 420 -7.74 13.85 37.27
N ARG A 421 -8.69 13.86 36.31
CA ARG A 421 -8.50 14.52 35.00
C ARG A 421 -9.40 15.75 34.84
N THR A 422 -8.80 16.92 34.60
CA THR A 422 -9.51 18.13 34.17
C THR A 422 -9.96 18.02 32.72
N THR A 423 -11.19 18.45 32.44
CA THR A 423 -11.75 18.55 31.09
C THR A 423 -10.91 19.50 30.24
N ARG A 424 -10.64 19.09 29.01
CA ARG A 424 -9.81 19.82 28.05
C ARG A 424 -10.69 20.30 26.89
N PRO A 425 -11.07 21.59 26.84
CA PRO A 425 -11.96 22.13 25.82
C PRO A 425 -11.50 21.80 24.39
N GLU A 426 -10.19 21.77 24.15
CA GLU A 426 -9.61 21.43 22.84
C GLU A 426 -9.91 20.00 22.40
N LYS A 427 -10.14 19.08 23.34
CA LYS A 427 -10.45 17.66 23.07
C LYS A 427 -11.94 17.33 23.04
N CYS A 428 -12.80 18.24 23.50
CA CYS A 428 -14.24 18.02 23.56
C CYS A 428 -14.85 18.12 22.15
N LEU A 429 -15.80 17.25 21.82
CA LEU A 429 -16.52 17.28 20.55
C LEU A 429 -17.42 18.53 20.43
N VAL A 430 -18.15 18.84 21.49
CA VAL A 430 -19.11 19.96 21.60
C VAL A 430 -19.05 20.56 23.00
N THR A 431 -19.71 21.70 23.24
CA THR A 431 -19.91 22.25 24.59
C THR A 431 -20.75 21.33 25.48
N GLU A 432 -20.66 21.49 26.80
CA GLU A 432 -21.44 20.68 27.76
C GLU A 432 -22.96 20.85 27.57
N GLU A 433 -23.41 22.08 27.32
CA GLU A 433 -24.82 22.39 27.03
C GLU A 433 -25.30 21.69 25.74
N ALA A 434 -24.47 21.72 24.70
CA ALA A 434 -24.76 21.03 23.45
C ALA A 434 -24.74 19.50 23.61
N ALA A 435 -23.87 18.96 24.46
CA ALA A 435 -23.87 17.52 24.78
C ALA A 435 -25.20 17.10 25.43
N GLN A 436 -25.76 17.91 26.34
CA GLN A 436 -27.10 17.67 26.90
C GLN A 436 -28.21 17.84 25.85
N THR A 437 -28.07 18.78 24.93
CA THR A 437 -28.99 18.94 23.80
C THR A 437 -29.01 17.70 22.90
N LEU A 438 -27.85 17.12 22.62
CA LEU A 438 -27.69 15.88 21.85
C LEU A 438 -28.23 14.66 22.59
N ARG A 439 -28.02 14.60 23.92
CA ARG A 439 -28.64 13.59 24.80
C ARG A 439 -30.16 13.59 24.65
N GLN A 440 -30.78 14.76 24.78
CA GLN A 440 -32.23 14.92 24.67
C GLN A 440 -32.73 14.55 23.26
N ARG A 441 -32.05 15.00 22.21
CA ARG A 441 -32.36 14.63 20.82
C ARG A 441 -32.29 13.12 20.59
N SER A 442 -31.26 12.47 21.13
CA SER A 442 -31.09 11.01 21.05
C SER A 442 -32.23 10.28 21.75
N LEU A 443 -32.62 10.76 22.94
CA LEU A 443 -33.73 10.18 23.71
C LEU A 443 -35.07 10.32 22.98
N GLU A 444 -35.34 11.47 22.36
CA GLU A 444 -36.54 11.68 21.52
C GLU A 444 -36.56 10.76 20.29
N ARG A 445 -35.41 10.59 19.63
CA ARG A 445 -35.27 9.69 18.47
C ARG A 445 -35.44 8.23 18.87
N LEU A 446 -34.94 7.83 20.04
CA LEU A 446 -35.17 6.51 20.64
C LEU A 446 -36.65 6.26 20.93
N ARG A 447 -37.33 7.21 21.56
CA ARG A 447 -38.79 7.13 21.82
C ARG A 447 -39.59 7.02 20.53
N LEU A 448 -39.24 7.80 19.50
CA LEU A 448 -39.89 7.72 18.20
C LEU A 448 -39.69 6.33 17.57
N ALA A 449 -38.45 5.83 17.54
CA ALA A 449 -38.11 4.50 17.03
C ALA A 449 -38.78 3.36 17.83
N ALA A 450 -39.00 3.59 19.12
CA ALA A 450 -39.72 2.66 19.99
C ALA A 450 -41.22 2.64 19.66
N SER A 451 -41.81 3.80 19.34
CA SER A 451 -43.23 3.93 19.00
C SER A 451 -43.59 3.44 17.59
N ASP A 452 -42.69 3.58 16.61
CA ASP A 452 -42.91 3.12 15.22
C ASP A 452 -42.44 1.66 15.00
N GLY A 453 -41.88 1.04 16.04
CA GLY A 453 -41.39 -0.34 16.05
C GLY A 453 -40.05 -0.54 15.34
N MET A 454 -39.38 0.54 14.91
CA MET A 454 -38.06 0.48 14.28
C MET A 454 -36.96 0.04 15.26
N LEU A 455 -37.07 0.41 16.54
CA LEU A 455 -36.03 0.15 17.55
C LEU A 455 -35.69 -1.34 17.67
N ILE A 456 -36.70 -2.22 17.70
CA ILE A 456 -36.52 -3.69 17.79
C ILE A 456 -35.80 -4.25 16.55
N ARG A 457 -35.85 -3.54 15.41
CA ARG A 457 -35.24 -3.95 14.14
C ARG A 457 -33.84 -3.35 13.94
N THR A 458 -33.36 -2.54 14.87
CA THR A 458 -32.02 -1.95 14.80
C THR A 458 -30.95 -3.02 14.99
N HIS A 459 -29.82 -2.83 14.31
CA HIS A 459 -28.68 -3.74 14.41
C HIS A 459 -28.07 -3.74 15.82
N ASN A 460 -28.04 -2.56 16.46
CA ASN A 460 -27.44 -2.36 17.78
C ASN A 460 -28.48 -2.28 18.92
N LEU A 461 -29.56 -3.06 18.85
CA LEU A 461 -30.68 -3.04 19.81
C LEU A 461 -30.23 -2.96 21.28
N LEU A 462 -29.35 -3.85 21.73
CA LEU A 462 -28.90 -3.86 23.12
C LEU A 462 -28.16 -2.60 23.51
N SER A 463 -27.25 -2.12 22.65
CA SER A 463 -26.53 -0.87 22.89
C SER A 463 -27.53 0.28 23.05
N ASN A 464 -28.50 0.37 22.14
CA ASN A 464 -29.53 1.42 22.16
C ASN A 464 -30.39 1.37 23.42
N LEU A 465 -30.75 0.19 23.92
CA LEU A 465 -31.51 0.04 25.18
C LEU A 465 -30.70 0.51 26.39
N TYR A 466 -29.41 0.15 26.47
CA TYR A 466 -28.54 0.66 27.53
C TYR A 466 -28.37 2.17 27.45
N ARG A 467 -28.23 2.74 26.25
CA ARG A 467 -28.15 4.20 26.08
C ARG A 467 -29.44 4.91 26.39
N TRP A 468 -30.60 4.32 26.10
CA TRP A 468 -31.87 4.86 26.57
C TRP A 468 -31.88 4.93 28.10
N ARG A 469 -31.52 3.85 28.79
CA ARG A 469 -31.41 3.82 30.26
C ARG A 469 -30.48 4.90 30.82
N GLU A 470 -29.32 5.08 30.19
CA GLU A 470 -28.31 6.08 30.61
C GLU A 470 -28.72 7.52 30.28
N PHE A 471 -29.45 7.73 29.19
CA PHE A 471 -29.88 9.06 28.77
C PHE A 471 -31.17 9.50 29.46
N SER A 472 -31.98 8.59 29.99
CA SER A 472 -33.18 8.92 30.77
C SER A 472 -32.85 9.35 32.20
N ASP A 473 -33.58 10.34 32.73
CA ASP A 473 -33.43 10.79 34.13
C ASP A 473 -34.11 9.87 35.16
N ASP A 474 -34.82 8.82 34.72
CA ASP A 474 -35.61 7.90 35.54
C ASP A 474 -34.95 6.53 35.76
N GLU A 475 -33.61 6.46 35.60
CA GLU A 475 -32.83 5.21 35.65
C GLU A 475 -33.32 4.13 34.66
N GLY A 476 -33.98 4.56 33.59
CA GLY A 476 -34.52 3.72 32.52
C GLY A 476 -35.86 3.05 32.86
N GLY A 477 -36.65 3.62 33.75
CA GLY A 477 -38.00 3.19 34.05
C GLY A 477 -38.89 3.11 32.80
N GLU A 478 -38.88 4.16 31.98
CA GLU A 478 -39.61 4.22 30.70
C GLU A 478 -39.16 3.11 29.74
N MET A 479 -37.85 2.96 29.56
CA MET A 479 -37.28 1.93 28.68
C MET A 479 -37.65 0.52 29.16
N LYS A 480 -37.55 0.25 30.46
CA LYS A 480 -37.89 -1.05 31.05
C LYS A 480 -39.39 -1.36 30.91
N ALA A 481 -40.26 -0.37 31.09
CA ALA A 481 -41.69 -0.53 30.88
C ALA A 481 -42.01 -0.86 29.41
N TRP A 482 -41.42 -0.12 28.46
CA TRP A 482 -41.57 -0.40 27.04
C TRP A 482 -41.03 -1.79 26.68
N LEU A 483 -39.84 -2.17 27.20
CA LEU A 483 -39.23 -3.46 26.93
C LEU A 483 -40.09 -4.61 27.46
N ALA A 484 -40.63 -4.49 28.68
CA ALA A 484 -41.53 -5.47 29.26
C ALA A 484 -42.80 -5.67 28.42
N GLU A 485 -43.37 -4.59 27.86
CA GLU A 485 -44.51 -4.68 26.93
C GLU A 485 -44.14 -5.45 25.65
N GLN A 486 -42.99 -5.15 25.05
CA GLN A 486 -42.55 -5.82 23.82
C GLN A 486 -42.19 -7.29 24.05
N MET A 487 -41.63 -7.63 25.21
CA MET A 487 -41.25 -9.00 25.60
C MET A 487 -42.45 -9.94 25.82
N THR A 488 -43.69 -9.46 25.70
CA THR A 488 -44.89 -10.31 25.65
C THR A 488 -45.02 -11.10 24.34
N ARG A 489 -44.24 -10.74 23.32
CA ARG A 489 -44.28 -11.35 21.99
C ARG A 489 -43.11 -12.32 21.78
N ASP A 490 -43.42 -13.54 21.33
CA ASP A 490 -42.41 -14.57 21.03
C ASP A 490 -41.34 -14.08 20.06
N ASP A 491 -41.70 -13.31 19.03
CA ASP A 491 -40.75 -12.82 18.02
C ASP A 491 -39.70 -11.86 18.60
N VAL A 492 -40.10 -11.00 19.55
CA VAL A 492 -39.18 -10.08 20.25
C VAL A 492 -38.21 -10.84 21.14
N LEU A 493 -38.68 -11.89 21.81
CA LEU A 493 -37.82 -12.74 22.66
C LEU A 493 -36.74 -13.44 21.83
N VAL A 494 -37.08 -13.91 20.63
CA VAL A 494 -36.10 -14.45 19.67
C VAL A 494 -35.09 -13.39 19.24
N ILE A 495 -35.56 -12.18 18.91
CA ILE A 495 -34.69 -11.07 18.50
C ILE A 495 -33.70 -10.70 19.63
N LEU A 496 -34.17 -10.64 20.87
CA LEU A 496 -33.32 -10.39 22.04
C LEU A 496 -32.31 -11.51 22.27
N ALA A 497 -32.70 -12.78 22.10
CA ALA A 497 -31.78 -13.92 22.21
C ALA A 497 -30.66 -13.84 21.15
N LYS A 498 -31.01 -13.48 19.90
CA LYS A 498 -30.03 -13.23 18.84
C LYS A 498 -29.12 -12.05 19.18
N ALA A 499 -29.68 -10.93 19.62
CA ALA A 499 -28.89 -9.74 19.97
C ALA A 499 -27.97 -9.98 21.18
N LEU A 500 -28.39 -10.81 22.14
CA LEU A 500 -27.57 -11.22 23.29
C LEU A 500 -26.52 -12.27 22.94
N THR A 501 -26.57 -12.86 21.75
CA THR A 501 -25.57 -13.81 21.27
C THR A 501 -24.49 -13.06 20.51
N GLY A 502 -23.32 -12.91 21.12
CA GLY A 502 -22.16 -12.28 20.51
C GLY A 502 -21.07 -13.27 20.12
N ASP A 503 -20.15 -12.81 19.27
CA ASP A 503 -18.92 -13.53 18.96
C ASP A 503 -17.74 -12.95 19.74
N GLY A 504 -17.09 -13.78 20.53
CA GLY A 504 -15.77 -13.53 21.10
C GLY A 504 -14.68 -14.14 20.21
N TRP A 505 -13.56 -13.44 20.09
CA TRP A 505 -12.36 -13.96 19.44
C TRP A 505 -11.23 -14.03 20.46
N SER A 506 -10.55 -15.18 20.55
CA SER A 506 -9.38 -15.36 21.41
C SER A 506 -8.20 -15.85 20.59
N GLN A 507 -7.02 -15.31 20.88
CA GLN A 507 -5.76 -15.70 20.23
C GLN A 507 -4.64 -15.66 21.28
N VAL A 508 -3.86 -16.73 21.39
CA VAL A 508 -2.72 -16.82 22.32
C VAL A 508 -1.41 -16.55 21.59
N ALA A 509 -0.38 -16.09 22.31
CA ALA A 509 0.95 -15.91 21.74
C ALA A 509 1.47 -17.25 21.16
N GLY A 510 1.63 -17.30 19.83
CA GLY A 510 1.98 -18.51 19.07
C GLY A 510 0.88 -18.96 18.10
N ASP A 511 -0.38 -18.56 18.32
CA ASP A 511 -1.49 -18.85 17.42
C ASP A 511 -1.42 -17.96 16.18
N ARG A 512 -1.49 -18.58 14.99
CA ARG A 512 -1.55 -17.87 13.71
C ARG A 512 -2.96 -17.40 13.32
N VAL A 513 -3.99 -17.90 14.00
CA VAL A 513 -5.40 -17.60 13.72
C VAL A 513 -6.18 -17.43 15.03
N ALA A 514 -7.15 -16.51 15.05
CA ALA A 514 -8.03 -16.35 16.19
C ALA A 514 -9.10 -17.46 16.22
N ARG A 515 -9.38 -17.99 17.42
CA ARG A 515 -10.49 -18.93 17.65
C ARG A 515 -11.75 -18.14 17.96
N ARG A 516 -12.83 -18.43 17.21
CA ARG A 516 -14.18 -17.93 17.49
C ARG A 516 -14.75 -18.69 18.70
N LYS A 517 -15.30 -17.96 19.67
CA LYS A 517 -16.11 -18.47 20.77
C LYS A 517 -17.44 -17.72 20.75
N ILE A 518 -18.56 -18.44 20.79
CA ILE A 518 -19.87 -17.80 20.92
C ILE A 518 -20.06 -17.44 22.40
N ARG A 519 -20.63 -16.27 22.70
CA ARG A 519 -20.83 -15.80 24.07
C ARG A 519 -22.22 -15.19 24.26
N ALA A 520 -22.80 -15.42 25.43
CA ALA A 520 -23.99 -14.72 25.89
C ALA A 520 -23.59 -13.41 26.60
N SER A 521 -24.05 -12.28 26.06
CA SER A 521 -23.74 -10.90 26.50
C SER A 521 -24.51 -10.46 27.75
N LEU A 522 -24.55 -11.29 28.79
CA LEU A 522 -25.25 -11.04 30.05
C LEU A 522 -24.28 -10.67 31.18
N SER A 523 -23.57 -9.54 31.10
CA SER A 523 -22.54 -9.19 32.12
C SER A 523 -23.11 -9.20 33.56
N ASP A 524 -22.26 -9.24 34.59
CA ASP A 524 -22.72 -9.19 36.00
C ASP A 524 -23.51 -7.92 36.35
N ARG A 525 -23.44 -6.91 35.47
CA ARG A 525 -24.19 -5.65 35.55
C ARG A 525 -25.42 -5.61 34.62
N PHE A 526 -25.85 -6.75 34.10
CA PHE A 526 -27.04 -6.86 33.26
C PHE A 526 -28.30 -6.61 34.10
N ASP A 527 -29.10 -5.63 33.71
CA ASP A 527 -30.27 -5.18 34.47
C ASP A 527 -31.47 -4.80 33.57
N LEU A 528 -31.43 -5.14 32.28
CA LEU A 528 -32.49 -4.78 31.33
C LEU A 528 -33.79 -5.55 31.66
N PHE A 529 -33.66 -6.82 32.07
CA PHE A 529 -34.75 -7.69 32.50
C PHE A 529 -34.20 -8.88 33.30
N ASP A 530 -35.07 -9.70 33.91
CA ASP A 530 -34.68 -10.92 34.63
C ASP A 530 -34.21 -12.02 33.67
N PRO A 531 -32.91 -12.42 33.70
CA PRO A 531 -32.38 -13.46 32.83
C PRO A 531 -32.97 -14.85 33.10
N THR A 532 -33.41 -15.12 34.33
CA THR A 532 -33.98 -16.42 34.72
C THR A 532 -35.36 -16.60 34.12
N TRP A 533 -36.19 -15.57 34.22
CA TRP A 533 -37.49 -15.53 33.56
C TRP A 533 -37.33 -15.62 32.03
N PHE A 534 -36.41 -14.84 31.45
CA PHE A 534 -36.17 -14.85 30.00
C PHE A 534 -35.77 -16.25 29.49
N ARG A 535 -34.89 -16.96 30.21
CA ARG A 535 -34.54 -18.36 29.90
C ARG A 535 -35.76 -19.27 29.89
N GLY A 536 -36.61 -19.20 30.93
CA GLY A 536 -37.82 -20.04 31.01
C GLY A 536 -38.79 -19.80 29.85
N GLU A 537 -38.88 -18.55 29.38
CA GLU A 537 -39.74 -18.19 28.25
C GLU A 537 -39.16 -18.69 26.91
N LEU A 538 -37.84 -18.65 26.74
CA LEU A 538 -37.18 -19.26 25.58
C LEU A 538 -37.36 -20.79 25.54
N ASP A 539 -37.28 -21.47 26.69
CA ASP A 539 -37.56 -22.90 26.80
C ASP A 539 -39.03 -23.21 26.44
N ARG A 540 -39.98 -22.35 26.84
CA ARG A 540 -41.40 -22.44 26.44
C ARG A 540 -41.55 -22.35 24.92
N ILE A 541 -40.87 -21.41 24.27
CA ILE A 541 -40.91 -21.22 22.80
C ILE A 541 -40.37 -22.46 22.08
N ILE A 542 -39.25 -23.03 22.55
CA ILE A 542 -38.68 -24.27 21.98
C ILE A 542 -39.67 -25.44 22.13
N GLY A 543 -40.25 -25.61 23.31
CA GLY A 543 -41.19 -26.71 23.59
C GLY A 543 -42.51 -26.59 22.82
N ALA A 544 -43.02 -25.38 22.66
CA ALA A 544 -44.27 -25.10 21.95
C ALA A 544 -44.12 -25.06 20.41
N LYS A 545 -42.89 -24.92 19.90
CA LYS A 545 -42.57 -24.78 18.47
C LYS A 545 -43.37 -23.67 17.78
N THR A 546 -43.53 -22.54 18.46
CA THR A 546 -44.31 -21.38 17.99
C THR A 546 -43.58 -20.51 16.95
N VAL A 547 -42.28 -20.73 16.74
CA VAL A 547 -41.42 -19.97 15.83
C VAL A 547 -40.74 -20.88 14.79
N SER A 548 -40.06 -20.29 13.81
CA SER A 548 -39.39 -21.05 12.74
C SER A 548 -38.26 -21.93 13.28
N GLN A 549 -37.90 -23.00 12.56
CA GLN A 549 -36.78 -23.86 12.97
C GLN A 549 -35.47 -23.07 13.10
N THR A 550 -35.23 -22.12 12.20
CA THR A 550 -34.06 -21.22 12.26
C THR A 550 -34.02 -20.39 13.55
N ASP A 551 -35.18 -19.97 14.04
CA ASP A 551 -35.27 -19.21 15.29
C ASP A 551 -35.03 -20.12 16.50
N ILE A 552 -35.57 -21.33 16.49
CA ILE A 552 -35.29 -22.35 17.51
C ILE A 552 -33.79 -22.62 17.59
N ASP A 553 -33.12 -22.80 16.45
CA ASP A 553 -31.67 -23.03 16.40
C ASP A 553 -30.90 -21.84 16.99
N ALA A 554 -31.30 -20.60 16.68
CA ALA A 554 -30.68 -19.39 17.24
C ALA A 554 -30.86 -19.28 18.76
N ILE A 555 -32.05 -19.62 19.28
CA ILE A 555 -32.31 -19.67 20.72
C ILE A 555 -31.43 -20.74 21.39
N GLN A 556 -31.29 -21.92 20.79
CA GLN A 556 -30.45 -22.99 21.32
C GLN A 556 -28.97 -22.59 21.38
N VAL A 557 -28.47 -21.87 20.37
CA VAL A 557 -27.11 -21.31 20.39
C VAL A 557 -26.93 -20.36 21.57
N PHE A 558 -27.89 -19.45 21.80
CA PHE A 558 -27.85 -18.54 22.94
C PHE A 558 -27.85 -19.29 24.28
N LEU A 559 -28.75 -20.26 24.46
CA LEU A 559 -28.87 -21.04 25.70
C LEU A 559 -27.60 -21.85 25.98
N THR A 560 -27.00 -22.45 24.96
CA THR A 560 -25.73 -23.17 25.08
C THR A 560 -24.62 -22.21 25.53
N ALA A 561 -24.50 -21.04 24.90
CA ALA A 561 -23.51 -20.03 25.29
C ALA A 561 -23.73 -19.47 26.70
N LEU A 562 -24.98 -19.44 27.18
CA LEU A 562 -25.34 -19.05 28.54
C LEU A 562 -24.95 -20.12 29.57
N GLU A 563 -25.07 -21.40 29.22
CA GLU A 563 -24.63 -22.52 30.07
C GLU A 563 -23.10 -22.58 30.16
N GLU A 564 -22.39 -22.47 29.04
CA GLU A 564 -20.93 -22.48 29.01
C GLU A 564 -20.32 -21.38 29.90
N ARG A 565 -20.96 -20.20 29.97
CA ARG A 565 -20.50 -19.13 30.85
C ARG A 565 -20.63 -19.48 32.34
N ARG A 566 -21.71 -20.14 32.76
CA ARG A 566 -21.88 -20.54 34.17
C ARG A 566 -20.76 -21.46 34.66
N PHE A 567 -20.13 -22.21 33.75
CA PHE A 567 -19.01 -23.10 34.06
C PHE A 567 -17.63 -22.41 34.04
N ASP A 568 -17.50 -21.22 33.45
CA ASP A 568 -16.25 -20.44 33.44
C ASP A 568 -16.15 -19.50 34.68
N ASP A 569 -17.27 -19.23 35.37
CA ASP A 569 -17.35 -18.39 36.58
C ASP A 569 -17.28 -19.19 37.92
N ASP A 570 -17.33 -20.53 37.86
CA ASP A 570 -17.12 -21.49 38.97
C ASP A 570 -15.69 -22.09 38.92
#